data_AF-A0A964UXE8-F1
#
_entry.id   AF-A0A964UXE8-F1
#
_cell.length_a   1.000
_cell.length_b   1.000
_cell.length_c   1.000
_cell.angle_alpha   90.00
_cell.angle_beta   90.00
_cell.angle_gamma   90.00
#
_symmetry.space_group_name_H-M   'P 1'
#
loop_
_entity.id
_entity.type
_entity.pdbx_description
1 polymer ?
#
loop_
_entity_poly.entity_id
_entity_poly.type
_entity_poly.pdbx_seq_one_letter_code
_entity_poly.pdbx_strand_id
1 'polypeptide(L)'
;MTVLGAWKALQKIKRDEMALQELPVASLAALTANINRDPKKGKPFAPADFALFREQEKPSAELPADVAATALALRHEGKLPTILLTAWPQVLASANESATPPSVRALHSDDRRVWVLCPTWDGKHCRGGLVAVDGRISGPILLRDLDRPLATYVLQIPVRPLVGWLEAGLLLVAGNLSA
;
A
#
# COMPACT_ATOMS: atom_id res chain seq x y z
N MET A 1 -3.15 16.17 31.38
CA MET A 1 -3.55 14.88 30.78
C MET A 1 -4.92 15.04 30.15
N THR A 2 -5.03 14.89 28.83
CA THR A 2 -6.29 15.12 28.10
C THR A 2 -7.22 13.92 28.25
N VAL A 3 -8.51 14.17 28.48
CA VAL A 3 -9.56 13.13 28.60
C VAL A 3 -9.54 12.16 27.41
N LEU A 4 -9.18 12.65 26.23
CA LEU A 4 -8.99 11.87 25.01
C LEU A 4 -7.88 10.80 25.14
N GLY A 5 -6.78 11.12 25.84
CA GLY A 5 -5.69 10.19 26.10
C GLY A 5 -6.10 9.06 27.04
N ALA A 6 -6.84 9.39 28.10
CA ALA A 6 -7.39 8.40 29.03
C ALA A 6 -8.40 7.46 28.35
N TRP A 7 -9.25 8.00 27.46
CA TRP A 7 -10.21 7.21 26.70
C TRP A 7 -9.52 6.23 25.73
N LYS A 8 -8.49 6.68 24.99
CA LYS A 8 -7.70 5.79 24.12
C LYS A 8 -6.98 4.69 24.90
N ALA A 9 -6.43 5.02 26.08
CA ALA A 9 -5.80 4.03 26.95
C ALA A 9 -6.80 2.97 27.44
N LEU A 10 -8.00 3.40 27.86
CA LEU A 10 -9.06 2.48 28.28
C LEU A 10 -9.52 1.57 27.12
N GLN A 11 -9.63 2.11 25.91
CA GLN A 11 -9.98 1.33 24.72
C GLN A 11 -8.91 0.28 24.40
N LYS A 12 -7.62 0.61 24.58
CA LYS A 12 -6.51 -0.33 24.42
C LYS A 12 -6.59 -1.46 25.45
N ILE A 13 -6.73 -1.13 26.73
CA ILE A 13 -6.81 -2.11 27.83
C ILE A 13 -7.96 -3.10 27.59
N LYS A 14 -9.16 -2.59 27.28
CA LYS A 14 -10.31 -3.46 26.98
C LYS A 14 -10.08 -4.40 25.80
N ARG A 15 -9.32 -3.93 24.80
CA ARG A 15 -8.99 -4.75 23.64
C ARG A 15 -8.01 -5.85 23.99
N ASP A 16 -6.99 -5.54 24.79
CA ASP A 16 -6.01 -6.51 25.27
C ASP A 16 -6.69 -7.59 26.14
N GLU A 17 -7.63 -7.19 27.01
CA GLU A 17 -8.44 -8.12 27.79
C GLU A 17 -9.30 -9.04 26.91
N MET A 18 -9.96 -8.49 25.88
CA MET A 18 -10.74 -9.31 24.93
C MET A 18 -9.84 -10.24 24.11
N ALA A 19 -8.64 -9.81 23.74
CA ALA A 19 -7.67 -10.65 23.04
C ALA A 19 -7.24 -11.84 23.91
N LEU A 20 -7.00 -11.63 25.20
CA LEU A 20 -6.68 -12.72 26.14
C LEU A 20 -7.82 -13.73 26.29
N GLN A 21 -9.06 -13.26 26.34
CA GLN A 21 -10.24 -14.13 26.43
C GLN A 21 -10.48 -14.93 25.15
N GLU A 22 -10.07 -14.40 24.00
CA GLU A 22 -10.23 -15.04 22.69
C GLU A 22 -9.18 -16.13 22.42
N LEU A 23 -7.96 -16.01 22.97
CA LEU A 23 -6.86 -16.97 22.78
C LEU A 23 -7.26 -18.46 22.84
N PRO A 24 -8.05 -18.95 23.82
CA PRO A 24 -8.46 -20.34 23.87
C PRO A 24 -9.37 -20.74 22.69
N VAL A 25 -10.22 -19.83 22.21
CA VAL A 25 -11.08 -20.10 21.04
C VAL A 25 -10.24 -20.14 19.77
N ALA A 26 -9.33 -19.19 19.61
CA ALA A 26 -8.43 -19.11 18.47
C ALA A 26 -7.46 -20.31 18.41
N SER A 27 -7.01 -20.82 19.55
CA SER A 27 -6.15 -22.02 19.61
C SER A 27 -6.90 -23.30 19.22
N LEU A 28 -8.16 -23.45 19.65
CA LEU A 28 -9.01 -24.55 19.21
C LEU A 28 -9.29 -24.50 17.70
N ALA A 29 -9.56 -23.31 17.16
CA ALA A 29 -9.72 -23.11 15.72
C ALA A 29 -8.44 -23.46 14.94
N ALA A 30 -7.27 -23.05 15.43
CA ALA A 30 -5.99 -23.40 14.81
C ALA A 30 -5.70 -24.90 14.86
N LEU A 31 -5.99 -25.57 15.97
CA LEU A 31 -5.81 -27.02 16.11
C LEU A 31 -6.72 -27.78 15.15
N THR A 32 -8.01 -27.45 15.11
CA THR A 32 -8.97 -28.07 14.20
C THR A 32 -8.64 -27.84 12.73
N ALA A 33 -8.18 -26.64 12.38
CA ALA A 33 -7.69 -26.34 11.02
C ALA A 33 -6.44 -27.15 10.67
N ASN A 34 -5.49 -27.30 11.61
CA ASN A 34 -4.26 -28.06 11.39
C ASN A 34 -4.49 -29.58 11.31
N ILE A 35 -5.49 -30.12 12.05
CA ILE A 35 -5.88 -31.54 11.95
C ILE A 35 -6.38 -31.87 10.54
N ASN A 36 -7.16 -30.96 9.95
CA ASN A 36 -7.72 -31.13 8.60
C ASN A 36 -6.75 -30.70 7.48
N ARG A 37 -5.52 -30.32 7.83
CA ARG A 37 -4.54 -29.77 6.88
C ARG A 37 -3.77 -30.88 6.19
N ASP A 38 -3.61 -30.76 4.87
CA ASP A 38 -2.65 -31.58 4.12
C ASP A 38 -1.20 -31.14 4.48
N PRO A 39 -0.38 -32.02 5.07
CA PRO A 39 0.96 -31.66 5.53
C PRO A 39 1.90 -31.25 4.39
N LYS A 40 1.58 -31.58 3.13
CA LYS A 40 2.37 -31.17 1.96
C LYS A 40 2.03 -29.76 1.46
N LYS A 41 0.96 -29.15 1.97
CA LYS A 41 0.46 -27.84 1.51
C LYS A 41 0.66 -26.77 2.59
N GLY A 42 1.76 -26.02 2.47
CA GLY A 42 1.98 -24.75 3.18
C GLY A 42 2.44 -24.85 4.64
N LYS A 43 2.42 -23.71 5.34
CA LYS A 43 2.80 -23.59 6.77
C LYS A 43 1.60 -23.92 7.69
N PRO A 44 1.83 -24.45 8.90
CA PRO A 44 0.75 -24.67 9.87
C PRO A 44 0.07 -23.36 10.25
N PHE A 45 -1.23 -23.41 10.52
CA PHE A 45 -1.96 -22.24 11.00
C PHE A 45 -1.59 -21.96 12.46
N ALA A 46 -1.31 -20.70 12.78
CA ALA A 46 -1.07 -20.26 14.14
C ALA A 46 -2.39 -19.83 14.80
N PRO A 47 -2.52 -19.92 16.14
CA PRO A 47 -3.66 -19.32 16.86
C PRO A 47 -3.84 -17.83 16.55
N ALA A 48 -2.75 -17.13 16.21
CA ALA A 48 -2.78 -15.73 15.81
C ALA A 48 -3.59 -15.49 14.51
N ASP A 49 -3.67 -16.47 13.61
CA ASP A 49 -4.40 -16.36 12.33
C ASP A 49 -5.92 -16.32 12.54
N PHE A 50 -6.39 -16.80 13.70
CA PHE A 50 -7.80 -16.88 14.07
C PHE A 50 -8.20 -15.87 15.16
N ALA A 51 -7.28 -15.02 15.63
CA ALA A 51 -7.56 -14.01 16.64
C ALA A 51 -8.11 -12.73 15.99
N LEU A 52 -9.31 -12.31 16.38
CA LEU A 52 -10.00 -11.11 15.89
C LEU A 52 -9.58 -9.84 16.64
N PHE A 53 -9.31 -9.94 17.95
CA PHE A 53 -9.05 -8.79 18.80
C PHE A 53 -7.57 -8.43 18.90
N ARG A 54 -6.67 -9.34 18.50
CA ARG A 54 -5.25 -9.04 18.42
C ARG A 54 -5.04 -7.94 17.39
N GLU A 55 -4.23 -6.93 17.73
CA GLU A 55 -3.64 -6.09 16.71
C GLU A 55 -2.84 -7.02 15.80
N GLN A 56 -3.40 -7.37 14.65
CA GLN A 56 -2.56 -7.64 13.50
C GLN A 56 -1.71 -6.38 13.42
N GLU A 57 -0.42 -6.52 13.72
CA GLU A 57 0.56 -5.62 13.16
C GLU A 57 0.23 -5.65 11.68
N LYS A 58 -0.57 -4.66 11.23
CA LYS A 58 -0.58 -4.31 9.82
C LYS A 58 0.91 -4.22 9.56
N PRO A 59 1.48 -5.04 8.66
CA PRO A 59 2.86 -4.80 8.29
C PRO A 59 2.87 -3.31 8.01
N SER A 60 3.67 -2.55 8.77
CA SER A 60 4.01 -1.20 8.34
C SER A 60 4.32 -1.42 6.88
N ALA A 61 3.47 -0.93 5.98
CA ALA A 61 3.54 -1.33 4.60
C ALA A 61 4.86 -0.76 4.12
N GLU A 62 5.92 -1.54 4.28
CA GLU A 62 7.27 -1.16 3.98
C GLU A 62 7.20 -0.94 2.49
N LEU A 63 7.32 0.33 2.12
CA LEU A 63 7.36 0.69 0.72
C LEU A 63 8.52 -0.10 0.12
N PRO A 64 8.36 -0.66 -1.09
CA PRO A 64 9.46 -1.32 -1.75
C PRO A 64 10.67 -0.37 -1.83
N ALA A 65 11.88 -0.88 -1.61
CA ALA A 65 13.08 -0.06 -1.60
C ALA A 65 13.26 0.74 -2.92
N ASP A 66 12.85 0.16 -4.05
CA ASP A 66 12.87 0.79 -5.38
C ASP A 66 11.97 2.04 -5.43
N VAL A 67 10.82 1.99 -4.76
CA VAL A 67 9.89 3.12 -4.65
C VAL A 67 10.51 4.22 -3.80
N ALA A 68 11.17 3.86 -2.71
CA ALA A 68 11.86 4.83 -1.85
C ALA A 68 13.02 5.52 -2.59
N ALA A 69 13.85 4.76 -3.30
CA ALA A 69 14.93 5.28 -4.13
C ALA A 69 14.42 6.24 -5.21
N THR A 70 13.31 5.87 -5.86
CA THR A 70 12.68 6.72 -6.88
C THR A 70 12.11 8.01 -6.30
N ALA A 71 11.43 7.93 -5.15
CA ALA A 71 10.93 9.12 -4.46
C ALA A 71 12.06 10.06 -4.02
N LEU A 72 13.20 9.52 -3.55
CA LEU A 72 14.40 10.29 -3.23
C LEU A 72 14.99 10.98 -4.46
N ALA A 73 15.11 10.26 -5.58
CA ALA A 73 15.60 10.83 -6.84
C ALA A 73 14.70 11.97 -7.34
N LEU A 74 13.37 11.77 -7.33
CA LEU A 74 12.40 12.79 -7.73
C LEU A 74 12.44 14.04 -6.85
N ARG A 75 12.70 13.86 -5.55
CA ARG A 75 12.86 14.98 -4.61
C ARG A 75 14.14 15.77 -4.92
N HIS A 76 15.25 15.10 -5.19
CA HIS A 76 16.49 15.76 -5.59
C HIS A 76 16.33 16.55 -6.89
N GLU A 77 15.52 16.05 -7.82
CA GLU A 77 15.17 16.74 -9.07
C GLU A 77 14.10 17.85 -8.92
N GLY A 78 13.51 18.03 -7.74
CA GLY A 78 12.44 19.00 -7.51
C GLY A 78 11.12 18.65 -8.21
N LYS A 79 10.92 17.38 -8.61
CA LYS A 79 9.72 16.88 -9.31
C LYS A 79 8.80 16.03 -8.43
N LEU A 80 9.05 16.00 -7.12
CA LEU A 80 8.26 15.19 -6.20
C LEU A 80 6.82 15.74 -6.09
N PRO A 81 5.78 14.91 -6.23
CA PRO A 81 4.41 15.33 -5.97
C PRO A 81 4.19 15.62 -4.47
N THR A 82 3.46 16.69 -4.18
CA THR A 82 3.21 17.18 -2.82
C THR A 82 2.56 16.14 -1.92
N ILE A 83 1.67 15.31 -2.47
CA ILE A 83 0.98 14.26 -1.70
C ILE A 83 1.95 13.23 -1.11
N LEU A 84 3.10 12.96 -1.76
CA LEU A 84 4.10 12.03 -1.23
C LEU A 84 4.81 12.55 0.01
N LEU A 85 4.76 13.86 0.29
CA LEU A 85 5.30 14.42 1.52
C LEU A 85 4.59 13.86 2.76
N THR A 86 3.33 13.44 2.63
CA THR A 86 2.55 12.84 3.73
C THR A 86 3.07 11.46 4.14
N ALA A 87 3.64 10.71 3.19
CA ALA A 87 4.27 9.41 3.44
C ALA A 87 5.81 9.49 3.48
N TRP A 88 6.39 10.69 3.56
CA TRP A 88 7.84 10.86 3.55
C TRP A 88 8.57 10.09 4.66
N PRO A 89 8.05 10.01 5.91
CA PRO A 89 8.69 9.19 6.94
C PRO A 89 8.78 7.70 6.55
N GLN A 90 7.77 7.17 5.85
CA GLN A 90 7.76 5.78 5.38
C GLN A 90 8.74 5.58 4.22
N VAL A 91 8.84 6.56 3.31
CA VAL A 91 9.85 6.57 2.24
C VAL A 91 11.26 6.53 2.80
N LEU A 92 11.56 7.34 3.84
CA LEU A 92 12.86 7.34 4.49
C LEU A 92 13.15 6.03 5.23
N ALA A 93 12.16 5.45 5.90
CA ALA A 93 12.30 4.17 6.59
C ALA A 93 12.60 3.01 5.61
N SER A 94 12.06 3.09 4.40
CA SER A 94 12.26 2.10 3.33
C SER A 94 13.48 2.35 2.44
N ALA A 95 14.25 3.42 2.68
CA ALA A 95 15.40 3.77 1.85
C ALA A 95 16.55 2.78 2.08
N ASN A 96 17.08 2.21 1.00
CA ASN A 96 18.23 1.31 1.02
C ASN A 96 19.28 1.81 0.02
N GLU A 97 20.56 1.83 0.43
CA GLU A 97 21.68 2.31 -0.40
C GLU A 97 21.94 1.44 -1.64
N SER A 98 21.48 0.19 -1.62
CA SER A 98 21.64 -0.74 -2.75
C SER A 98 20.53 -0.67 -3.79
N ALA A 99 19.42 0.03 -3.52
CA ALA A 99 18.26 0.07 -4.40
C ALA A 99 18.45 1.09 -5.52
N THR A 100 18.42 0.63 -6.77
CA THR A 100 18.48 1.49 -7.96
C THR A 100 17.08 1.77 -8.49
N PRO A 101 16.79 3.01 -8.95
CA PRO A 101 15.49 3.31 -9.55
C PRO A 101 15.27 2.47 -10.82
N PRO A 102 14.05 1.94 -11.04
CA PRO A 102 13.74 1.12 -12.20
C PRO A 102 13.71 1.96 -13.49
N SER A 103 13.67 1.26 -14.64
CA SER A 103 13.73 1.87 -15.98
C SER A 103 12.60 2.86 -16.28
N VAL A 104 11.42 2.63 -15.72
CA VAL A 104 10.30 3.58 -15.71
C VAL A 104 10.11 4.05 -14.28
N ARG A 105 10.48 5.30 -14.00
CA ARG A 105 10.52 5.83 -12.64
C ARG A 105 9.13 6.21 -12.15
N ALA A 106 8.39 6.99 -12.94
CA ALA A 106 7.06 7.44 -12.57
C ALA A 106 6.18 7.71 -13.79
N LEU A 107 4.90 7.43 -13.65
CA LEU A 107 3.85 7.94 -14.53
C LEU A 107 3.10 9.06 -13.81
N HIS A 108 2.69 10.09 -14.53
CA HIS A 108 1.90 11.18 -13.95
C HIS A 108 0.77 11.63 -14.88
N SER A 109 -0.32 12.12 -14.30
CA SER A 109 -1.38 12.82 -15.04
C SER A 109 -0.90 14.20 -15.51
N ASP A 110 -1.53 14.76 -16.53
CA ASP A 110 -1.26 16.12 -17.02
C ASP A 110 -1.48 17.18 -15.91
N ASP A 111 -2.51 16.99 -15.08
CA ASP A 111 -2.80 17.86 -13.93
C ASP A 111 -1.88 17.64 -12.73
N ARG A 112 -0.92 16.70 -12.83
CA ARG A 112 0.00 16.27 -11.75
C ARG A 112 -0.68 15.86 -10.43
N ARG A 113 -1.96 15.51 -10.47
CA ARG A 113 -2.72 15.03 -9.31
C ARG A 113 -2.62 13.53 -9.12
N VAL A 114 -2.37 12.77 -10.18
CA VAL A 114 -2.19 11.31 -10.11
C VAL A 114 -0.76 10.96 -10.47
N TRP A 115 -0.12 10.16 -9.63
CA TRP A 115 1.23 9.66 -9.80
C TRP A 115 1.28 8.17 -9.54
N VAL A 116 2.03 7.45 -10.35
CA VAL A 116 2.31 6.01 -10.19
C VAL A 116 3.81 5.85 -10.21
N LEU A 117 4.41 5.54 -9.07
CA LEU A 117 5.85 5.29 -8.95
C LEU A 117 6.16 3.83 -9.23
N CYS A 118 7.30 3.60 -9.87
CA CYS A 118 7.82 2.26 -10.19
C CYS A 118 6.75 1.35 -10.81
N PRO A 119 6.08 1.77 -11.91
CA PRO A 119 5.13 0.91 -12.59
C PRO A 119 5.82 -0.36 -13.11
N THR A 120 5.29 -1.52 -12.76
CA THR A 120 5.68 -2.79 -13.37
C THR A 120 4.53 -3.32 -14.22
N TRP A 121 4.83 -3.73 -15.45
CA TRP A 121 3.83 -4.17 -16.41
C TRP A 121 3.71 -5.69 -16.39
N ASP A 122 2.49 -6.19 -16.23
CA ASP A 122 2.14 -7.60 -16.33
C ASP A 122 1.05 -7.76 -17.41
N GLY A 123 1.51 -7.99 -18.64
CA GLY A 123 0.65 -7.98 -19.82
C GLY A 123 -0.01 -6.62 -20.08
N LYS A 124 -1.34 -6.57 -19.99
CA LYS A 124 -2.13 -5.33 -20.15
C LYS A 124 -2.33 -4.56 -18.85
N HIS A 125 -1.91 -5.11 -17.71
CA HIS A 125 -2.13 -4.48 -16.41
C HIS A 125 -0.83 -3.83 -15.91
N CYS A 126 -0.98 -2.77 -15.13
CA CYS A 126 0.13 -2.06 -14.52
C CYS A 126 0.05 -2.20 -13.01
N ARG A 127 1.07 -2.75 -12.36
CA ARG A 127 1.19 -2.72 -10.91
C ARG A 127 2.00 -1.50 -10.52
N GLY A 128 1.36 -0.55 -9.86
CA GLY A 128 2.03 0.62 -9.32
C GLY A 128 2.77 0.25 -8.03
N GLY A 129 4.10 0.46 -7.99
CA GLY A 129 4.87 0.31 -6.76
C GLY A 129 4.30 1.20 -5.65
N LEU A 130 3.99 2.45 -5.99
CA LEU A 130 3.17 3.35 -5.16
C LEU A 130 2.28 4.21 -6.03
N VAL A 131 0.98 4.16 -5.78
CA VAL A 131 -0.01 5.00 -6.43
C VAL A 131 -0.37 6.13 -5.48
N ALA A 132 -0.27 7.36 -5.98
CA ALA A 132 -0.56 8.57 -5.24
C ALA A 132 -1.58 9.41 -6.00
N VAL A 133 -2.73 9.66 -5.37
CA VAL A 133 -3.84 10.41 -5.96
C VAL A 133 -4.16 11.58 -5.06
N ASP A 134 -4.08 12.80 -5.56
CA ASP A 134 -4.45 14.03 -4.88
C ASP A 134 -5.88 14.46 -5.25
N GLY A 135 -6.80 14.37 -4.29
CA GLY A 135 -8.22 14.64 -4.47
C GLY A 135 -9.10 13.40 -4.70
N ARG A 136 -10.32 13.62 -5.23
CA ARG A 136 -11.29 12.56 -5.57
C ARG A 136 -11.28 12.28 -7.06
N ILE A 137 -10.23 11.59 -7.52
CA ILE A 137 -10.07 11.24 -8.92
C ILE A 137 -10.23 9.73 -9.07
N SER A 138 -11.06 9.32 -10.03
CA SER A 138 -11.35 7.92 -10.34
C SER A 138 -11.76 7.79 -11.79
N GLY A 139 -11.60 6.60 -12.37
CA GLY A 139 -11.93 6.35 -13.78
C GLY A 139 -10.69 6.17 -14.66
N PRO A 140 -10.87 6.13 -16.00
CA PRO A 140 -9.76 6.02 -16.94
C PRO A 140 -9.01 7.36 -16.99
N ILE A 141 -7.71 7.33 -16.72
CA ILE A 141 -6.85 8.52 -16.73
C ILE A 141 -5.67 8.27 -17.65
N LEU A 142 -5.36 9.26 -18.47
CA LEU A 142 -4.13 9.27 -19.26
C LEU A 142 -2.96 9.69 -18.37
N LEU A 143 -1.98 8.80 -18.24
CA LEU A 143 -0.74 9.01 -17.52
C LEU A 143 0.42 9.01 -18.51
N ARG A 144 1.37 9.92 -18.32
CA ARG A 144 2.58 10.03 -19.13
C ARG A 144 3.78 9.56 -18.34
N ASP A 145 4.72 8.91 -19.02
CA ASP A 145 6.02 8.61 -18.45
C ASP A 145 6.81 9.91 -18.24
N LEU A 146 7.32 10.09 -17.03
CA LEU A 146 8.12 11.25 -16.65
C LEU A 146 9.41 11.37 -17.48
N ASP A 147 10.04 10.23 -17.80
CA ASP A 147 11.32 10.18 -18.53
C ASP A 147 11.11 10.14 -20.04
N ARG A 148 9.92 9.71 -20.48
CA ARG A 148 9.54 9.60 -21.89
C ARG A 148 8.19 10.29 -22.13
N PRO A 149 8.13 11.62 -22.27
CA PRO A 149 6.87 12.37 -22.28
C PRO A 149 5.87 12.00 -23.40
N LEU A 150 6.36 11.35 -24.47
CA LEU A 150 5.53 10.84 -25.58
C LEU A 150 4.91 9.47 -25.29
N ALA A 151 5.44 8.73 -24.30
CA ALA A 151 4.87 7.46 -23.87
C ALA A 151 3.69 7.71 -22.92
N THR A 152 2.49 7.42 -23.41
CA THR A 152 1.24 7.63 -22.68
C THR A 152 0.51 6.32 -22.44
N TYR A 153 -0.09 6.19 -21.27
CA TYR A 153 -0.79 4.99 -20.81
C TYR A 153 -2.15 5.38 -20.23
N VAL A 154 -3.21 4.66 -20.60
CA VAL A 154 -4.54 4.86 -20.01
C VAL A 154 -4.74 3.82 -18.93
N LEU A 155 -4.83 4.25 -17.67
CA LEU A 155 -5.03 3.37 -16.52
C LEU A 155 -6.32 3.71 -15.78
N GLN A 156 -7.00 2.67 -15.30
CA GLN A 156 -8.21 2.78 -14.50
C GLN A 156 -7.85 3.00 -13.03
N ILE A 157 -8.16 4.18 -12.49
CA ILE A 157 -8.00 4.49 -11.08
C ILE A 157 -9.27 4.07 -10.31
N PRO A 158 -9.16 3.25 -9.25
CA PRO A 158 -10.31 2.78 -8.50
C PRO A 158 -10.97 3.92 -7.72
N VAL A 159 -12.28 3.80 -7.52
CA VAL A 159 -13.04 4.70 -6.64
C VAL A 159 -12.63 4.43 -5.19
N ARG A 160 -12.21 5.48 -4.49
CA ARG A 160 -11.92 5.45 -3.05
C ARG A 160 -12.78 6.49 -2.32
N PRO A 161 -13.20 6.21 -1.07
CA PRO A 161 -14.06 7.13 -0.31
C PRO A 161 -13.33 8.39 0.18
N LEU A 162 -12.00 8.35 0.24
CA LEU A 162 -11.16 9.41 0.79
C LEU A 162 -10.82 10.49 -0.26
N VAL A 163 -10.62 11.72 0.21
CA VAL A 163 -10.05 12.81 -0.61
C VAL A 163 -8.54 12.68 -0.53
N GLY A 164 -7.94 12.21 -1.62
CA GLY A 164 -6.53 11.91 -1.71
C GLY A 164 -6.15 10.60 -0.98
N TRP A 165 -5.28 9.82 -1.59
CA TRP A 165 -4.82 8.55 -1.02
C TRP A 165 -3.49 8.09 -1.61
N LEU A 166 -2.81 7.25 -0.84
CA LEU A 166 -1.55 6.59 -1.17
C LEU A 166 -1.73 5.09 -0.98
N GLU A 167 -1.38 4.29 -1.97
CA GLU A 167 -1.49 2.82 -1.90
C GLU A 167 -0.30 2.16 -2.60
N ALA A 168 0.41 1.29 -1.87
CA ALA A 168 1.55 0.56 -2.39
C ALA A 168 1.10 -0.74 -3.09
N GLY A 169 1.76 -1.10 -4.19
CA GLY A 169 1.54 -2.37 -4.88
C GLY A 169 0.17 -2.52 -5.57
N LEU A 170 -0.57 -1.43 -5.78
CA LEU A 170 -1.90 -1.46 -6.36
C LEU A 170 -1.87 -1.91 -7.83
N LEU A 171 -2.73 -2.87 -8.17
CA LEU A 171 -2.94 -3.29 -9.56
C LEU A 171 -3.91 -2.32 -10.26
N LEU A 172 -3.42 -1.63 -11.27
CA LEU A 172 -4.17 -0.75 -12.15
C LEU A 172 -4.46 -1.48 -13.47
N VAL A 173 -5.72 -1.45 -13.88
CA VAL A 173 -6.18 -2.07 -15.12
C VAL A 173 -5.98 -1.09 -16.27
N ALA A 174 -5.47 -1.53 -17.43
CA ALA A 174 -5.50 -0.68 -18.61
C ALA A 174 -6.93 -0.27 -18.94
N GLY A 175 -7.18 1.03 -19.00
CA GLY A 175 -8.47 1.56 -19.39
C GLY A 175 -8.69 1.36 -20.88
N ASN A 176 -9.87 0.86 -21.25
CA ASN A 176 -10.35 1.01 -22.62
C ASN A 176 -10.86 2.45 -22.75
N LEU A 177 -10.30 3.23 -23.68
CA LEU A 177 -10.97 4.43 -24.17
C LEU A 177 -12.22 3.97 -24.91
N SER A 178 -13.34 3.87 -24.22
CA SER A 178 -14.65 3.81 -24.89
C SER A 178 -14.84 5.14 -25.60
N ALA A 179 -14.66 5.11 -26.93
CA ALA A 179 -15.07 6.17 -27.83
C ALA A 179 -16.59 6.35 -27.80
#